data_AF-G8ZNM9-F1
#
_entry.id   AF-G8ZNM9-F1
#
_cell.length_a   1.000
_cell.length_b   1.000
_cell.length_c   1.000
_cell.angle_alpha   90.00
_cell.angle_beta   90.00
_cell.angle_gamma   90.00
#
_symmetry.space_group_name_H-M   'P 1'
#
loop_
_entity.id
_entity.type
_entity.pdbx_description
1 polymer ?
#
loop_
_entity_poly.entity_id
_entity_poly.type
_entity_poly.pdbx_seq_one_letter_code
_entity_poly.pdbx_strand_id
1 'polypeptide(L)'
;MLGRVLSKRLACDIACEGAFKRWYELEMHEKQRFVNGFVALYREQYPVSRSNGSLQGLSAKMNDHHRDSPSVFGIFYNDIWGRRCRRFQDPSFQSLLIPR
;
A
#
# COMPACT_ATOMS: atom_id res chain seq x y z
N MET A 1 -8.02 -9.37 -41.02
CA MET A 1 -7.23 -9.84 -39.86
C MET A 1 -6.28 -8.74 -39.45
N LEU A 2 -6.55 -8.01 -38.37
CA LEU A 2 -5.54 -7.14 -37.74
C LEU A 2 -5.64 -7.38 -36.22
N GLY A 3 -4.65 -8.10 -35.73
CA GLY A 3 -4.58 -8.65 -34.39
C GLY A 3 -4.52 -7.57 -33.32
N ARG A 4 -5.39 -7.70 -32.32
CA ARG A 4 -5.28 -7.01 -31.04
C ARG A 4 -4.07 -7.57 -30.30
N VAL A 5 -2.90 -6.98 -30.48
CA VAL A 5 -1.82 -7.09 -29.49
C VAL A 5 -2.17 -6.13 -28.35
N LEU A 6 -3.24 -6.46 -27.61
CA LEU A 6 -3.49 -5.85 -26.31
C LEU A 6 -2.38 -6.36 -25.39
N SER A 7 -1.43 -5.48 -25.09
CA SER A 7 -0.32 -5.71 -24.19
C SER A 7 -0.82 -6.37 -22.90
N LYS A 8 -0.32 -7.56 -22.58
CA LYS A 8 -0.62 -8.29 -21.32
C LYS A 8 -0.43 -7.42 -20.07
N ARG A 9 0.34 -6.34 -20.16
CA ARG A 9 0.54 -5.35 -19.08
C ARG A 9 -0.74 -4.57 -18.76
N LEU A 10 -1.44 -4.05 -19.76
CA LEU A 10 -2.69 -3.28 -19.57
C LEU A 10 -3.81 -4.13 -18.96
N ALA A 11 -3.91 -5.42 -19.31
CA ALA A 11 -4.93 -6.30 -18.73
C ALA A 11 -4.66 -6.65 -17.26
N CYS A 12 -3.39 -6.75 -16.85
CA CYS A 12 -3.01 -6.99 -15.44
C CYS A 12 -3.19 -5.73 -14.59
N ASP A 13 -2.93 -4.55 -15.16
CA ASP A 13 -3.13 -3.26 -14.50
C ASP A 13 -4.62 -2.98 -14.24
N ILE A 14 -5.50 -3.26 -15.22
CA ILE A 14 -6.96 -3.04 -15.10
C ILE A 14 -7.62 -4.07 -14.16
N ALA A 15 -7.16 -5.32 -14.12
CA ALA A 15 -7.71 -6.35 -13.22
C ALA A 15 -7.41 -6.06 -11.74
N CYS A 16 -6.27 -5.44 -11.41
CA CYS A 16 -5.95 -5.01 -10.05
C CYS A 16 -6.78 -3.79 -9.61
N GLU A 17 -7.08 -2.88 -10.53
CA GLU A 17 -7.75 -1.61 -10.24
C GLU A 17 -9.18 -1.77 -9.70
N GLY A 18 -9.84 -2.87 -10.08
CA GLY A 18 -11.17 -3.27 -9.57
C GLY A 18 -11.15 -4.23 -8.39
N ALA A 19 -10.03 -4.91 -8.11
CA ALA A 19 -9.96 -5.96 -7.09
C ALA A 19 -9.75 -5.42 -5.67
N PHE A 20 -9.15 -4.23 -5.56
CA PHE A 20 -8.77 -3.64 -4.26
C PHE A 20 -9.39 -2.26 -4.07
N LYS A 21 -9.75 -1.96 -2.82
CA LYS A 21 -10.23 -0.63 -2.40
C LYS A 21 -9.12 0.42 -2.58
N ARG A 22 -9.52 1.64 -2.91
CA ARG A 22 -8.65 2.84 -2.90
C ARG A 22 -8.55 3.37 -1.48
N TRP A 23 -7.49 4.14 -1.19
CA TRP A 23 -7.25 4.67 0.16
C TRP A 23 -8.44 5.41 0.79
N TYR A 24 -9.16 6.21 -0.01
CA TYR A 24 -10.32 6.97 0.48
C TYR A 24 -11.56 6.10 0.76
N GLU A 25 -11.59 4.88 0.21
CA GLU A 25 -12.66 3.90 0.43
C GLU A 25 -12.40 3.03 1.67
N LEU A 26 -11.19 3.10 2.24
CA LEU A 26 -10.84 2.32 3.43
C LEU A 26 -11.46 2.89 4.70
N GLU A 27 -12.06 2.00 5.48
CA GLU A 27 -12.45 2.29 6.84
C GLU A 27 -11.24 2.46 7.75
N MET A 28 -11.44 3.08 8.93
CA MET A 28 -10.34 3.36 9.85
C MET A 28 -9.60 2.09 10.30
N HIS A 29 -10.33 1.00 10.55
CA HIS A 29 -9.74 -0.28 10.94
C HIS A 29 -8.91 -0.91 9.80
N GLU A 30 -9.32 -0.73 8.54
CA GLU A 30 -8.58 -1.19 7.37
C GLU A 30 -7.30 -0.36 7.16
N LYS A 31 -7.39 0.96 7.36
CA LYS A 31 -6.22 1.85 7.40
C LYS A 31 -5.25 1.42 8.50
N GLN A 32 -5.73 1.09 9.70
CA GLN A 32 -4.92 0.54 10.80
C GLN A 32 -4.23 -0.76 10.42
N ARG A 33 -4.95 -1.71 9.84
CA ARG A 33 -4.38 -2.97 9.37
C ARG A 33 -3.28 -2.72 8.34
N PHE A 34 -3.53 -1.88 7.34
CA PHE A 34 -2.54 -1.53 6.33
C PHE A 34 -1.30 -0.89 6.97
N VAL A 35 -1.47 0.14 7.81
CA VAL A 35 -0.35 0.88 8.41
C VAL A 35 0.52 -0.04 9.26
N ASN A 36 -0.08 -0.84 10.13
CA ASN A 36 0.67 -1.75 10.99
C ASN A 36 1.42 -2.81 10.17
N GLY A 37 0.76 -3.40 9.17
CA GLY A 37 1.38 -4.36 8.26
C GLY A 37 2.50 -3.74 7.42
N PHE A 38 2.30 -2.52 6.92
CA PHE A 38 3.31 -1.79 6.15
C PHE A 38 4.55 -1.51 6.98
N VAL A 39 4.41 -1.04 8.22
CA VAL A 39 5.57 -0.74 9.07
C VAL A 39 6.35 -2.01 9.42
N ALA A 40 5.66 -3.11 9.74
CA ALA A 40 6.29 -4.39 10.02
C ALA A 40 7.04 -4.92 8.78
N LEU A 41 6.36 -5.01 7.64
CA LEU A 41 6.94 -5.51 6.39
C LEU A 41 8.10 -4.64 5.91
N TYR A 42 7.95 -3.32 5.99
CA TYR A 42 9.02 -2.39 5.58
C TYR A 42 10.28 -2.57 6.43
N ARG A 43 10.13 -2.81 7.74
CA ARG A 43 11.25 -3.08 8.64
C ARG A 43 11.92 -4.41 8.33
N GLU A 44 11.16 -5.45 7.99
CA GLU A 44 11.70 -6.75 7.59
C GLU A 44 12.47 -6.64 6.27
N GLN A 45 11.91 -5.94 5.27
CA GLN A 45 12.55 -5.76 3.97
C GLN A 45 13.77 -4.82 4.03
N TYR A 46 13.74 -3.82 4.91
CA TYR A 46 14.77 -2.78 5.01
C TYR A 46 15.22 -2.54 6.47
N PRO A 47 15.88 -3.52 7.11
CA PRO A 47 16.18 -3.47 8.55
C PRO A 47 17.08 -2.29 8.95
N VAL A 48 17.99 -1.89 8.06
CA VAL A 48 18.93 -0.78 8.28
C VAL A 48 18.39 0.60 7.87
N SER A 49 17.13 0.68 7.43
CA SER A 49 16.53 1.95 7.00
C SER A 49 16.36 2.91 8.17
N ARG A 50 16.93 4.13 8.03
CA ARG A 50 16.75 5.21 9.02
C ARG A 50 15.28 5.64 9.17
N SER A 51 14.44 5.32 8.18
CA SER A 51 13.02 5.65 8.20
C SER A 51 12.19 4.73 9.11
N ASN A 52 12.72 3.58 9.55
CA ASN A 52 12.01 2.63 10.42
C ASN A 52 11.52 3.28 11.72
N GLY A 53 12.36 4.11 12.35
CA GLY A 53 11.98 4.84 13.56
C GLY A 53 10.86 5.84 13.32
N SER A 54 10.93 6.61 12.23
CA SER A 54 9.90 7.59 11.87
C SER A 54 8.57 6.93 11.53
N LEU A 55 8.60 5.84 10.75
CA LEU A 55 7.40 5.08 10.38
C LEU A 55 6.72 4.45 11.60
N GLN A 56 7.51 3.90 12.53
CA GLN A 56 6.99 3.37 13.80
C GLN A 56 6.38 4.47 14.68
N GLY A 57 7.02 5.64 14.76
CA GLY A 57 6.49 6.76 15.54
C GLY A 57 5.18 7.31 14.96
N LEU A 58 5.03 7.30 13.64
CA LEU A 58 3.80 7.72 12.96
C LEU A 58 2.67 6.70 13.14
N SER A 59 2.95 5.40 13.08
CA SER A 59 1.93 4.37 13.30
C SER A 59 1.45 4.34 14.75
N ALA A 60 2.35 4.52 15.73
CA ALA A 60 1.97 4.57 17.15
C ALA A 60 0.94 5.69 17.45
N LYS A 61 1.16 6.89 16.91
CA LYS A 61 0.24 8.03 17.09
C LYS A 61 -1.18 7.77 16.56
N MET A 62 -1.30 6.93 15.54
CA MET A 62 -2.57 6.53 14.93
C MET A 62 -3.33 5.49 15.77
N ASN A 63 -2.62 4.67 16.53
CA ASN A 63 -3.22 3.66 17.40
C ASN A 63 -3.66 4.28 18.74
N ASP A 64 -2.91 5.25 19.26
CA ASP A 64 -3.05 5.71 20.65
C ASP A 64 -3.97 6.93 20.82
N HIS A 65 -3.95 7.90 19.90
CA HIS A 65 -4.49 9.24 20.21
C HIS A 65 -5.38 9.88 19.16
N HIS A 66 -5.28 9.47 17.89
CA HIS A 66 -6.02 10.11 16.81
C HIS A 66 -6.68 9.03 15.97
N ARG A 67 -8.03 9.08 15.86
CA ARG A 67 -8.80 8.25 14.91
C ARG A 67 -8.53 8.63 13.43
N ASP A 68 -7.39 9.27 13.16
CA ASP A 68 -6.97 9.76 11.88
C ASP A 68 -5.69 9.07 11.45
N SER A 69 -5.71 8.55 10.22
CA SER A 69 -4.52 7.96 9.63
C SER A 69 -3.59 9.04 9.07
N PRO A 70 -2.29 9.06 9.43
CA PRO A 70 -1.35 10.02 8.87
C PRO A 70 -1.35 9.96 7.34
N SER A 71 -1.53 11.12 6.68
CA SER A 71 -1.72 11.21 5.23
C SER A 71 -0.60 10.57 4.41
N VAL A 72 0.61 10.51 4.97
CA VAL A 72 1.77 9.85 4.35
C VAL A 72 1.53 8.37 4.06
N PHE A 73 0.78 7.65 4.90
CA PHE A 73 0.46 6.25 4.65
C PHE A 73 -0.52 6.09 3.48
N GLY A 74 -1.38 7.08 3.24
CA GLY A 74 -2.22 7.11 2.04
C GLY A 74 -1.41 7.27 0.75
N ILE A 75 -0.30 8.01 0.80
CA ILE A 75 0.63 8.12 -0.34
C ILE A 75 1.26 6.74 -0.61
N PHE A 76 1.77 6.06 0.41
CA PHE A 76 2.34 4.72 0.25
C PHE A 76 1.32 3.70 -0.25
N TYR A 77 0.10 3.74 0.28
CA TYR A 77 -0.99 2.87 -0.19
C TYR A 77 -1.24 3.08 -1.69
N ASN A 78 -1.39 4.34 -2.12
CA ASN A 78 -1.66 4.66 -3.52
C ASN A 78 -0.48 4.30 -4.44
N ASP A 79 0.75 4.42 -3.95
CA ASP A 79 1.95 4.01 -4.69
C ASP A 79 2.01 2.49 -4.91
N ILE A 80 1.62 1.70 -3.90
CA ILE A 80 1.51 0.23 -3.98
C ILE A 80 0.35 -0.13 -4.92
N TRP A 81 -0.84 0.43 -4.67
CA TRP A 81 -2.06 0.16 -5.43
C TRP A 81 -1.88 0.48 -6.92
N GLY A 82 -1.28 1.63 -7.24
CA GLY A 82 -1.02 2.05 -8.61
C GLY A 82 0.29 1.51 -9.20
N ARG A 83 1.05 0.67 -8.47
CA ARG A 83 2.36 0.12 -8.86
C ARG A 83 3.37 1.19 -9.33
N ARG A 84 3.26 2.40 -8.77
CA ARG A 84 3.99 3.59 -9.23
C ARG A 84 5.40 3.69 -8.67
N CYS A 85 5.63 3.10 -7.49
CA CYS A 85 6.91 3.17 -6.81
C CYS A 85 7.71 1.87 -6.98
N ARG A 86 8.89 1.95 -7.61
CA ARG A 86 9.80 0.80 -7.77
C ARG A 86 10.19 0.15 -6.44
N ARG A 87 10.21 0.94 -5.36
CA ARG A 87 10.53 0.47 -4.01
C ARG A 87 9.52 -0.54 -3.46
N PHE A 88 8.27 -0.48 -3.90
CA PHE A 88 7.20 -1.36 -3.42
C PHE A 88 6.74 -2.36 -4.49
N GLN A 89 7.62 -2.69 -5.44
CA GLN A 89 7.34 -3.71 -6.45
C GLN A 89 7.43 -5.13 -5.91
N ASP A 90 8.04 -5.32 -4.74
CA ASP A 90 8.07 -6.62 -4.09
C ASP A 90 6.64 -7.12 -3.85
N PRO A 91 6.29 -8.36 -4.25
CA PRO A 91 4.95 -8.91 -4.11
C PRO A 91 4.40 -8.87 -2.67
N SER A 92 5.27 -8.89 -1.66
CA SER A 92 4.87 -8.79 -0.26
C SER A 92 4.08 -7.51 0.03
N PHE A 93 4.41 -6.37 -0.58
CA PHE A 93 3.64 -5.13 -0.40
C PHE A 93 2.26 -5.19 -1.02
N GLN A 94 2.07 -5.96 -2.10
CA GLN A 94 0.75 -6.14 -2.72
C GLN A 94 -0.22 -6.90 -1.81
N SER A 95 0.30 -7.77 -0.93
CA SER A 95 -0.51 -8.49 0.06
C SER A 95 -1.14 -7.57 1.12
N LEU A 96 -0.66 -6.33 1.23
CA LEU A 96 -1.21 -5.32 2.13
C LEU A 96 -2.43 -4.61 1.54
N LEU A 97 -2.71 -4.75 0.24
CA LEU A 97 -3.89 -4.14 -0.39
C LEU A 97 -5.16 -4.80 0.13
N ILE A 98 -6.19 -3.97 0.34
CA ILE A 98 -7.45 -4.42 0.92
C ILE A 98 -8.42 -4.75 -0.23
N PRO A 99 -8.91 -6.00 -0.32
CA PRO A 99 -9.86 -6.38 -1.38
C PRO A 99 -11.17 -5.61 -1.25
N ARG A 100 -11.85 -5.40 -2.38
CA ARG A 100 -13.22 -4.86 -2.39
C ARG A 100 -14.24 -5.84 -1.81
#